data_AF-A0AAE0RPY0-F1
#
_entry.id   AF-A0AAE0RPY0-F1
#
_cell.length_a   1.000
_cell.length_b   1.000
_cell.length_c   1.000
_cell.angle_alpha   90.00
_cell.angle_beta   90.00
_cell.angle_gamma   90.00
#
_symmetry.space_group_name_H-M   'P 1'
#
loop_
_entity.id
_entity.type
_entity.pdbx_description
1 polymer ?
#
loop_
_entity_poly.entity_id
_entity_poly.type
_entity_poly.pdbx_seq_one_letter_code
_entity_poly.pdbx_strand_id
1 'polypeptide(L)'
;MGKKKKGGKKGKGGKKGGKKAKEPQMTAKEAILAYQINVIEKKLEDVMYETRGWEEKNKRSDERNDKLKSEQGMLIQHLLKQSKESEKLFENEEIKTKDHVVAAMKSKWMREKERHKGIQDLKAEIKQLESEIEKVQKEVNYWIAYKNEGQKEHQKQIKVLQQDINDMTTSFNEMKAHLEGTLEETKDEIQRLTDKKLDQHKHNATEKAIHQLDKYSRQEVLDNDWLRREVEIHRRDTEDLKKEVEEMERQNLEIMADLFECKIEDLKISRQFYLSQFADNENLEETGILEMDLAQLSVEKPKEKMLALEAKSRPKSATQKAIEDKVFSLVTASIQSEDESSADESVATDLLDNMYFEEEDWSDYLQLGPLELKLLNVTGEQMPIHVPLQPTEEELEAKKCNPDQWPVTLPMIKDVSTPRA
;
A
#
# COMPACT_ATOMS: atom_id res chain seq x y z
N MET A 1 59.57 -4.37 66.89
CA MET A 1 60.47 -3.26 66.51
C MET A 1 61.61 -3.16 67.53
N GLY A 2 62.82 -2.78 67.09
CA GLY A 2 63.92 -2.40 67.99
C GLY A 2 65.05 -3.43 68.21
N LYS A 3 65.80 -3.76 67.16
CA LYS A 3 67.17 -4.29 67.28
C LYS A 3 68.10 -3.19 67.82
N LYS A 4 68.98 -3.51 68.78
CA LYS A 4 70.37 -3.01 68.75
C LYS A 4 71.32 -3.97 69.48
N LYS A 5 71.90 -4.87 68.68
CA LYS A 5 73.19 -5.53 68.90
C LYS A 5 74.32 -4.51 68.74
N LYS A 6 75.33 -4.58 69.61
CA LYS A 6 76.79 -4.40 69.38
C LYS A 6 77.42 -4.67 70.77
N GLY A 7 78.17 -5.74 71.02
CA GLY A 7 79.32 -6.26 70.27
C GLY A 7 80.48 -5.28 70.48
N GLY A 8 81.66 -5.62 70.98
CA GLY A 8 82.31 -6.87 71.37
C GLY A 8 83.60 -6.46 72.11
N LYS A 9 84.19 -7.36 72.92
CA LYS A 9 85.23 -8.33 72.52
C LYS A 9 86.65 -7.80 72.76
N LYS A 10 87.47 -8.72 73.28
CA LYS A 10 88.94 -8.74 73.45
C LYS A 10 89.41 -8.18 74.80
N GLY A 11 89.93 -8.96 75.74
CA GLY A 11 90.57 -10.28 75.61
C GLY A 11 92.03 -10.13 75.21
N LYS A 12 92.91 -10.36 76.19
CA LYS A 12 94.32 -10.84 76.13
C LYS A 12 94.90 -10.51 77.50
N GLY A 13 95.44 -11.42 78.29
CA GLY A 13 96.24 -12.58 77.89
C GLY A 13 97.69 -12.31 78.32
N GLY A 14 98.28 -13.25 79.06
CA GLY A 14 99.68 -13.21 79.47
C GLY A 14 99.81 -13.40 80.98
N LYS A 15 99.85 -14.62 81.54
CA LYS A 15 100.89 -15.65 81.41
C LYS A 15 102.26 -15.17 81.92
N LYS A 16 102.60 -15.57 83.16
CA LYS A 16 103.96 -15.93 83.62
C LYS A 16 103.81 -16.50 85.04
N GLY A 17 104.02 -17.81 85.20
CA GLY A 17 105.25 -18.31 85.83
C GLY A 17 104.98 -18.44 87.34
N GLY A 18 104.60 -19.59 87.85
CA GLY A 18 105.45 -20.77 87.86
C GLY A 18 106.00 -20.94 89.28
N LYS A 19 105.24 -21.64 90.12
CA LYS A 19 105.76 -22.51 91.17
C LYS A 19 104.84 -23.73 91.25
N LYS A 20 105.29 -24.83 90.63
CA LYS A 20 104.83 -26.17 90.97
C LYS A 20 105.18 -26.38 92.45
N ALA A 21 104.20 -26.28 93.33
CA ALA A 21 104.27 -26.88 94.65
C ALA A 21 103.42 -28.14 94.58
N LYS A 22 104.11 -29.26 94.40
CA LYS A 22 103.67 -30.66 94.57
C LYS A 22 102.27 -30.96 94.04
N GLU A 23 102.19 -31.64 92.89
CA GLU A 23 101.17 -32.68 92.75
C GLU A 23 101.37 -33.62 93.95
N PRO A 24 100.44 -33.70 94.92
CA PRO A 24 100.27 -34.97 95.59
C PRO A 24 99.85 -35.91 94.47
N GLN A 25 100.47 -37.08 94.39
CA GLN A 25 99.94 -38.15 93.56
C GLN A 25 98.43 -38.18 93.75
N MET A 26 97.66 -38.02 92.66
CA MET A 26 96.20 -38.20 92.64
C MET A 26 95.97 -39.63 93.14
N THR A 27 95.91 -39.73 94.47
CA THR A 27 95.64 -40.95 95.19
C THR A 27 94.26 -41.34 94.70
N ALA A 28 93.96 -42.62 94.49
CA ALA A 28 92.64 -43.05 94.05
C ALA A 28 91.49 -42.33 94.79
N LYS A 29 91.73 -41.94 96.05
CA LYS A 29 90.90 -41.06 96.89
C LYS A 29 90.53 -39.70 96.26
N GLU A 30 91.44 -38.96 95.64
CA GLU A 30 91.16 -37.65 95.01
C GLU A 30 90.38 -37.78 93.70
N ALA A 31 90.63 -38.82 92.90
CA ALA A 31 89.84 -39.11 91.70
C ALA A 31 88.41 -39.58 92.06
N ILE A 32 88.27 -40.35 93.16
CA ILE A 32 86.96 -40.72 93.72
C ILE A 32 86.22 -39.47 94.22
N LEU A 33 86.91 -38.54 94.90
CA LEU A 33 86.32 -37.28 95.34
C LEU A 33 85.86 -36.41 94.16
N ALA A 34 86.64 -36.28 93.09
CA ALA A 34 86.24 -35.53 91.91
C ALA A 34 85.03 -36.17 91.19
N TYR A 35 84.95 -37.51 91.13
CA TYR A 35 83.77 -38.21 90.63
C TYR A 35 82.55 -37.98 91.54
N GLN A 36 82.72 -38.06 92.87
CA GLN A 36 81.65 -37.75 93.82
C GLN A 36 81.17 -36.31 93.68
N ILE A 37 82.07 -35.34 93.50
CA ILE A 37 81.74 -33.93 93.24
C ILE A 37 80.94 -33.81 91.94
N ASN A 38 81.39 -34.42 90.84
CA ASN A 38 80.69 -34.35 89.55
C ASN A 38 79.29 -35.00 89.61
N VAL A 39 79.14 -36.12 90.33
CA VAL A 39 77.83 -36.74 90.57
C VAL A 39 76.91 -35.80 91.37
N ILE A 40 77.45 -35.08 92.36
CA ILE A 40 76.69 -34.08 93.12
C ILE A 40 76.36 -32.86 92.27
N GLU A 41 77.29 -32.37 91.45
CA GLU A 41 77.08 -31.23 90.54
C GLU A 41 76.01 -31.54 89.49
N LYS A 42 76.04 -32.74 88.89
CA LYS A 42 75.01 -33.17 87.95
C LYS A 42 73.65 -33.28 88.63
N LYS A 43 73.58 -33.84 89.84
CA LYS A 43 72.34 -33.88 90.64
C LYS A 43 71.87 -32.47 91.00
N LEU A 44 72.78 -31.56 91.31
CA LEU A 44 72.46 -30.16 91.59
C LEU A 44 71.93 -29.47 90.34
N GLU A 45 72.50 -29.73 89.16
CA GLU A 45 72.02 -29.19 87.89
C GLU A 45 70.64 -29.75 87.52
N ASP A 46 70.39 -31.05 87.73
CA ASP A 46 69.08 -31.68 87.55
C ASP A 46 68.04 -31.03 88.49
N VAL A 47 68.37 -30.85 89.78
CA VAL A 47 67.49 -30.17 90.76
C VAL A 47 67.29 -28.69 90.39
N MET A 48 68.30 -28.00 89.89
CA MET A 48 68.17 -26.62 89.43
C MET A 48 67.27 -26.52 88.19
N TYR A 49 67.37 -27.48 87.26
CA TYR A 49 66.49 -27.55 86.10
C TYR A 49 65.04 -27.84 86.50
N GLU A 50 64.83 -28.78 87.43
CA GLU A 50 63.51 -29.05 88.02
C GLU A 50 62.95 -27.82 88.73
N THR A 51 63.76 -27.13 89.55
CA THR A 51 63.36 -25.91 90.26
C THR A 51 62.94 -24.83 89.28
N ARG A 52 63.73 -24.59 88.22
CA ARG A 52 63.37 -23.64 87.17
C ARG A 52 62.09 -24.05 86.44
N GLY A 53 61.90 -25.34 86.19
CA GLY A 53 60.67 -25.88 85.60
C GLY A 53 59.44 -25.68 86.50
N TRP A 54 59.61 -25.82 87.82
CA TRP A 54 58.58 -25.52 88.81
C TRP A 54 58.28 -24.02 88.90
N GLU A 55 59.29 -23.17 88.90
CA GLU A 55 59.14 -21.71 88.86
C GLU A 55 58.37 -21.26 87.61
N GLU A 56 58.69 -21.81 86.44
CA GLU A 56 57.99 -21.48 85.21
C GLU A 56 56.54 -21.98 85.22
N LYS A 57 56.27 -23.19 85.74
CA LYS A 57 54.90 -23.70 85.94
C LYS A 57 54.11 -22.87 86.93
N ASN A 58 54.74 -22.43 88.02
CA ASN A 58 54.12 -21.56 89.01
C ASN A 58 53.76 -20.21 88.37
N LYS A 59 54.70 -19.60 87.64
CA LYS A 59 54.47 -18.34 86.92
C LYS A 59 53.35 -18.45 85.89
N ARG A 60 53.30 -19.53 85.09
CA ARG A 60 52.19 -19.77 84.15
C ARG A 60 50.84 -19.95 84.87
N SER A 61 50.86 -20.53 86.07
CA SER A 61 49.65 -20.70 86.88
C SER A 61 49.18 -19.37 87.47
N ASP A 62 50.10 -18.53 87.93
CA ASP A 62 49.82 -17.18 88.41
C ASP A 62 49.24 -16.30 87.28
N GLU A 63 49.87 -16.29 86.11
CA GLU A 63 49.37 -15.54 84.93
C GLU A 63 47.97 -16.02 84.51
N ARG A 64 47.68 -17.32 84.60
CA ARG A 64 46.34 -17.86 84.33
C ARG A 64 45.33 -17.40 85.38
N ASN A 65 45.72 -17.41 86.65
CA ASN A 65 44.86 -16.99 87.74
C ASN A 65 44.54 -15.49 87.65
N ASP A 66 45.52 -14.66 87.31
CA ASP A 66 45.31 -13.22 87.13
C ASP A 66 44.38 -12.92 85.95
N LYS A 67 44.55 -13.64 84.83
CA LYS A 67 43.60 -13.56 83.71
C LYS A 67 42.18 -13.96 84.15
N LEU A 68 42.04 -15.08 84.84
CA LEU A 68 40.74 -15.54 85.32
C LEU A 68 40.09 -14.54 86.28
N LYS A 69 40.85 -13.95 87.20
CA LYS A 69 40.36 -12.89 88.10
C LYS A 69 39.93 -11.64 87.33
N SER A 70 40.68 -11.25 86.30
CA SER A 70 40.30 -10.11 85.46
C SER A 70 39.01 -10.39 84.66
N GLU A 71 38.86 -11.61 84.13
CA GLU A 71 37.66 -12.06 83.43
C GLU A 71 36.45 -12.12 84.37
N GLN A 72 36.61 -12.69 85.57
CA GLN A 72 35.58 -12.70 86.60
C GLN A 72 35.21 -11.28 87.03
N GLY A 73 36.19 -10.38 87.19
CA GLY A 73 35.95 -8.97 87.51
C GLY A 73 35.13 -8.27 86.43
N MET A 74 35.46 -8.47 85.14
CA MET A 74 34.68 -7.94 84.02
C MET A 74 33.26 -8.50 83.98
N LEU A 75 33.09 -9.81 84.22
CA LEU A 75 31.79 -10.44 84.23
C LEU A 75 30.91 -9.91 85.36
N ILE A 76 31.45 -9.79 86.57
CA ILE A 76 30.73 -9.23 87.72
C ILE A 76 30.33 -7.78 87.43
N GLN A 77 31.23 -6.98 86.85
CA GLN A 77 30.94 -5.60 86.49
C GLN A 77 29.82 -5.51 85.43
N HIS A 78 29.83 -6.40 84.44
CA HIS A 78 28.78 -6.50 83.43
C HIS A 78 27.43 -6.87 84.05
N LEU A 79 27.38 -7.89 84.93
CA LEU A 79 26.15 -8.27 85.62
C LEU A 79 25.59 -7.12 86.48
N LEU A 80 26.46 -6.42 87.21
CA LEU A 80 26.05 -5.26 88.02
C LEU A 80 25.47 -4.14 87.15
N LYS A 81 26.04 -3.91 85.95
CA LYS A 81 25.52 -2.93 85.01
C LYS A 81 24.14 -3.33 84.48
N GLN A 82 23.98 -4.58 84.05
CA GLN A 82 22.70 -5.11 83.58
C GLN A 82 21.61 -5.08 84.67
N SER A 83 21.98 -5.37 85.92
CA SER A 83 21.07 -5.27 87.07
C SER A 83 20.59 -3.83 87.27
N LYS A 84 21.50 -2.85 87.26
CA LYS A 84 21.16 -1.43 87.40
C LYS A 84 20.31 -0.91 86.24
N GLU A 85 20.58 -1.36 85.02
CA GLU A 85 19.75 -1.02 83.85
C GLU A 85 18.33 -1.58 84.01
N SER A 86 18.20 -2.82 84.50
CA SER A 86 16.90 -3.44 84.79
C SER A 86 16.16 -2.71 85.91
N GLU A 87 16.84 -2.36 87.01
CA GLU A 87 16.26 -1.58 88.11
C GLU A 87 15.75 -0.22 87.63
N LYS A 88 16.50 0.50 86.78
CA LYS A 88 16.04 1.76 86.19
C LYS A 88 14.82 1.58 85.28
N LEU A 89 14.73 0.48 84.55
CA LEU A 89 13.54 0.20 83.73
C LEU A 89 12.31 0.00 84.62
N PHE A 90 12.45 -0.70 85.76
CA PHE A 90 11.36 -0.90 86.72
C PHE A 90 11.02 0.35 87.52
N GLU A 91 12.01 1.17 87.87
CA GLU A 91 11.81 2.44 88.58
C GLU A 91 11.11 3.48 87.69
N ASN A 92 11.32 3.41 86.37
CA ASN A 92 10.62 4.21 85.37
C ASN A 92 9.25 3.62 84.97
N GLU A 93 8.94 2.37 85.32
CA GLU A 93 7.59 1.84 85.14
C GLU A 93 6.68 2.30 86.28
N GLU A 94 5.94 3.37 86.03
CA GLU A 94 4.87 3.84 86.91
C GLU A 94 3.90 2.69 87.24
N ILE A 95 3.51 2.55 88.52
CA ILE A 95 2.61 1.50 89.00
C ILE A 95 1.25 1.64 88.28
N LYS A 96 1.03 0.82 87.25
CA LYS A 96 -0.18 0.81 86.44
C LYS A 96 -1.38 0.44 87.32
N THR A 97 -2.16 1.43 87.73
CA THR A 97 -3.44 1.23 88.42
C THR A 97 -4.39 0.41 87.55
N LYS A 98 -5.29 -0.37 88.17
CA LYS A 98 -6.31 -1.18 87.46
C LYS A 98 -7.05 -0.39 86.38
N ASP A 99 -7.34 0.89 86.63
CA ASP A 99 -8.04 1.76 85.68
C ASP A 99 -7.25 2.03 84.39
N HIS A 100 -5.93 2.17 84.46
CA HIS A 100 -5.07 2.34 83.29
C HIS A 100 -5.05 1.07 82.42
N VAL A 101 -5.04 -0.11 83.06
CA VAL A 101 -5.13 -1.40 82.37
C VAL A 101 -6.50 -1.56 81.71
N VAL A 102 -7.59 -1.19 82.41
CA VAL A 102 -8.95 -1.24 81.87
C VAL A 102 -9.11 -0.26 80.70
N ALA A 103 -8.57 0.95 80.79
CA ALA A 103 -8.59 1.93 79.69
C ALA A 103 -7.79 1.44 78.47
N ALA A 104 -6.59 0.89 78.68
CA ALA A 104 -5.78 0.31 77.61
C ALA A 104 -6.47 -0.90 76.96
N MET A 105 -7.13 -1.75 77.74
CA MET A 105 -7.92 -2.89 77.25
C MET A 105 -9.12 -2.43 76.43
N LYS A 106 -9.90 -1.45 76.92
CA LYS A 106 -11.01 -0.85 76.15
C LYS A 106 -10.52 -0.23 74.84
N SER A 107 -9.40 0.48 74.86
CA SER A 107 -8.79 1.07 73.66
C SER A 107 -8.32 0.00 72.67
N LYS A 108 -7.68 -1.08 73.14
CA LYS A 108 -7.31 -2.23 72.29
C LYS A 108 -8.54 -2.90 71.70
N TRP A 109 -9.57 -3.13 72.50
CA TRP A 109 -10.84 -3.71 72.06
C TRP A 109 -11.52 -2.86 70.97
N MET A 110 -11.57 -1.54 71.16
CA MET A 110 -12.14 -0.62 70.17
C MET A 110 -11.34 -0.61 68.87
N ARG A 111 -10.00 -0.59 68.93
CA ARG A 111 -9.17 -0.73 67.73
C ARG A 111 -9.43 -2.06 67.03
N GLU A 112 -9.54 -3.14 67.79
CA GLU A 112 -9.79 -4.46 67.20
C GLU A 112 -11.15 -4.51 66.52
N LYS A 113 -12.18 -3.93 67.14
CA LYS A 113 -13.52 -3.80 66.55
C LYS A 113 -13.50 -2.95 65.28
N GLU A 114 -12.78 -1.82 65.29
CA GLU A 114 -12.66 -0.95 64.11
C GLU A 114 -11.92 -1.66 62.98
N ARG A 115 -10.84 -2.40 63.28
CA ARG A 115 -10.14 -3.22 62.30
C ARG A 115 -11.03 -4.33 61.75
N HIS A 116 -11.79 -5.01 62.61
CA HIS A 116 -12.75 -6.03 62.17
C HIS A 116 -13.81 -5.44 61.25
N LYS A 117 -14.35 -4.25 61.59
CA LYS A 117 -15.30 -3.55 60.74
C LYS A 117 -14.67 -3.16 59.40
N GLY A 118 -13.47 -2.58 59.40
CA GLY A 118 -12.75 -2.25 58.17
C GLY A 118 -12.46 -3.48 57.30
N ILE A 119 -12.13 -4.63 57.91
CA ILE A 119 -11.97 -5.89 57.17
C ILE A 119 -13.30 -6.37 56.59
N GLN A 120 -14.41 -6.21 57.31
CA GLN A 120 -15.75 -6.56 56.79
C GLN A 120 -16.16 -5.66 55.63
N ASP A 121 -15.93 -4.35 55.75
CA ASP A 121 -16.23 -3.37 54.70
C ASP A 121 -15.40 -3.65 53.44
N LEU A 122 -14.09 -3.89 53.58
CA LEU A 122 -13.23 -4.30 52.47
C LEU A 122 -13.67 -5.63 51.83
N LYS A 123 -14.10 -6.60 52.63
CA LYS A 123 -14.65 -7.86 52.10
C LYS A 123 -15.94 -7.64 51.32
N ALA A 124 -16.80 -6.73 51.77
CA ALA A 124 -18.02 -6.38 51.05
C ALA A 124 -17.71 -5.67 49.72
N GLU A 125 -16.73 -4.76 49.72
CA GLU A 125 -16.25 -4.07 48.51
C GLU A 125 -15.62 -5.05 47.51
N ILE A 126 -14.75 -5.96 47.97
CA ILE A 126 -14.18 -7.02 47.14
C ILE A 126 -15.28 -7.86 46.48
N LYS A 127 -16.30 -8.26 47.26
CA LYS A 127 -17.42 -9.04 46.73
C LYS A 127 -18.24 -8.27 45.68
N GLN A 128 -18.43 -6.97 45.89
CA GLN A 128 -19.11 -6.11 44.93
C GLN A 128 -18.31 -6.00 43.63
N LEU A 129 -16.99 -5.78 43.72
CA LEU A 129 -16.09 -5.72 42.58
C LEU A 129 -16.01 -7.08 41.84
N GLU A 130 -15.96 -8.20 42.54
CA GLU A 130 -15.99 -9.54 41.94
C GLU A 130 -17.28 -9.76 41.13
N SER A 131 -18.42 -9.30 41.65
CA SER A 131 -19.70 -9.37 40.94
C SER A 131 -19.72 -8.50 39.68
N GLU A 132 -19.11 -7.31 39.73
CA GLU A 132 -18.96 -6.42 38.58
C GLU A 132 -18.00 -7.00 37.53
N ILE A 133 -16.88 -7.55 37.96
CA ILE A 133 -15.92 -8.27 37.10
C ILE A 133 -16.61 -9.43 36.40
N GLU A 134 -17.46 -10.19 37.09
CA GLU A 134 -18.19 -11.30 36.46
C GLU A 134 -19.16 -10.82 35.37
N LYS A 135 -19.82 -9.67 35.56
CA LYS A 135 -20.68 -9.06 34.54
C LYS A 135 -19.88 -8.63 33.32
N VAL A 136 -18.79 -7.89 33.54
CA VAL A 136 -17.89 -7.46 32.46
C VAL A 136 -17.30 -8.66 31.73
N GLN A 137 -16.93 -9.73 32.44
CA GLN A 137 -16.43 -10.94 31.83
C GLN A 137 -17.47 -11.63 30.94
N LYS A 138 -18.75 -11.63 31.33
CA LYS A 138 -19.85 -12.13 30.49
C LYS A 138 -20.01 -11.30 29.22
N GLU A 139 -19.93 -9.98 29.31
CA GLU A 139 -19.98 -9.09 28.15
C GLU A 139 -18.77 -9.32 27.22
N VAL A 140 -17.57 -9.41 27.77
CA VAL A 140 -16.35 -9.72 27.01
C VAL A 140 -16.48 -11.06 26.30
N ASN A 141 -16.96 -12.09 26.99
CA ASN A 141 -17.19 -13.42 26.40
C ASN A 141 -18.23 -13.36 25.28
N TYR A 142 -19.30 -12.58 25.46
CA TYR A 142 -20.29 -12.34 24.40
C TYR A 142 -19.66 -11.69 23.18
N TRP A 143 -18.86 -10.64 23.35
CA TRP A 143 -18.18 -9.98 22.24
C TRP A 143 -17.14 -10.87 21.55
N ILE A 144 -16.46 -11.74 22.29
CA ILE A 144 -15.55 -12.73 21.72
C ILE A 144 -16.33 -13.77 20.89
N ALA A 145 -17.45 -14.29 21.41
CA ALA A 145 -18.31 -15.20 20.68
C ALA A 145 -18.87 -14.55 19.41
N TYR A 146 -19.34 -13.30 19.52
CA TYR A 146 -19.81 -12.52 18.38
C TYR A 146 -18.69 -12.31 17.36
N LYS A 147 -17.48 -11.91 17.77
CA LYS A 147 -16.34 -11.74 16.85
C LYS A 147 -16.00 -13.03 16.10
N ASN A 148 -16.05 -14.18 16.76
CA ASN A 148 -15.63 -15.45 16.16
C ASN A 148 -16.68 -16.06 15.24
N GLU A 149 -17.96 -15.98 15.62
CA GLU A 149 -19.07 -16.67 14.97
C GLU A 149 -20.14 -15.69 14.45
N GLY A 150 -20.66 -14.81 15.31
CA GLY A 150 -21.71 -13.86 14.96
C GLY A 150 -21.35 -12.93 13.78
N GLN A 151 -20.10 -12.45 13.73
CA GLN A 151 -19.58 -11.62 12.66
C GLN A 151 -19.63 -12.36 11.32
N LYS A 152 -19.28 -13.64 11.29
CA LYS A 152 -19.29 -14.43 10.06
C LYS A 152 -20.71 -14.65 9.57
N GLU A 153 -21.64 -14.90 10.47
CA GLU A 153 -23.05 -15.12 10.11
C GLU A 153 -23.70 -13.84 9.60
N HIS A 154 -23.53 -12.71 10.30
CA HIS A 154 -23.99 -11.41 9.83
C HIS A 154 -23.30 -11.01 8.52
N GLN A 155 -22.02 -11.32 8.34
CA GLN A 155 -21.33 -11.07 7.07
C GLN A 155 -21.93 -11.88 5.92
N LYS A 156 -22.31 -13.14 6.14
CA LYS A 156 -23.01 -13.93 5.11
C LYS A 156 -24.38 -13.34 4.81
N GLN A 157 -25.15 -12.98 5.83
CA GLN A 157 -26.46 -12.35 5.66
C GLN A 157 -26.36 -11.06 4.85
N ILE A 158 -25.39 -10.20 5.18
CA ILE A 158 -25.11 -8.97 4.43
C ILE A 158 -24.75 -9.29 2.98
N LYS A 159 -23.90 -10.29 2.73
CA LYS A 159 -23.55 -10.69 1.35
C LYS A 159 -24.75 -11.19 0.55
N VAL A 160 -25.62 -11.99 1.16
CA VAL A 160 -26.86 -12.47 0.53
C VAL A 160 -27.77 -11.28 0.19
N LEU A 161 -28.00 -10.38 1.15
CA LEU A 161 -28.81 -9.18 0.90
C LEU A 161 -28.22 -8.26 -0.17
N GLN A 162 -26.90 -8.11 -0.20
CA GLN A 162 -26.22 -7.36 -1.27
C GLN A 162 -26.41 -8.02 -2.63
N GLN A 163 -26.34 -9.35 -2.68
CA GLN A 163 -26.62 -10.09 -3.90
C GLN A 163 -28.07 -9.93 -4.34
N ASP A 164 -29.04 -10.05 -3.43
CA ASP A 164 -30.46 -9.86 -3.73
C ASP A 164 -30.75 -8.45 -4.27
N ILE A 165 -30.11 -7.42 -3.71
CA ILE A 165 -30.21 -6.04 -4.21
C ILE A 165 -29.65 -5.93 -5.64
N ASN A 166 -28.50 -6.56 -5.91
CA ASN A 166 -27.89 -6.54 -7.25
C ASN A 166 -28.75 -7.30 -8.27
N ASP A 167 -29.31 -8.44 -7.89
CA ASP A 167 -30.18 -9.26 -8.73
C ASP A 167 -31.48 -8.50 -9.05
N MET A 168 -32.09 -7.84 -8.05
CA MET A 168 -33.24 -6.95 -8.27
C MET A 168 -32.91 -5.77 -9.18
N THR A 169 -31.74 -5.15 -9.00
CA THR A 169 -31.29 -4.02 -9.83
C THR A 169 -31.06 -4.46 -11.27
N THR A 170 -30.46 -5.64 -11.48
CA THR A 170 -30.23 -6.22 -12.80
C THR A 170 -31.55 -6.55 -13.49
N SER A 171 -32.47 -7.23 -12.79
CA SER A 171 -33.80 -7.53 -13.31
C SER A 171 -34.59 -6.26 -13.65
N PHE A 172 -34.48 -5.22 -12.83
CA PHE A 172 -35.09 -3.91 -13.11
C PHE A 172 -34.52 -3.28 -14.38
N ASN A 173 -33.18 -3.29 -14.55
CA ASN A 173 -32.53 -2.74 -15.74
C ASN A 173 -32.86 -3.54 -17.01
N GLU A 174 -32.95 -4.86 -16.92
CA GLU A 174 -33.37 -5.72 -18.03
C GLU A 174 -34.82 -5.43 -18.43
N MET A 175 -35.73 -5.31 -17.46
CA MET A 175 -37.13 -4.96 -17.72
C MET A 175 -37.25 -3.56 -18.31
N LYS A 176 -36.48 -2.60 -17.79
CA LYS A 176 -36.41 -1.25 -18.34
C LYS A 176 -35.95 -1.27 -19.79
N ALA A 177 -34.84 -1.97 -20.10
CA ALA A 177 -34.32 -2.07 -21.46
C ALA A 177 -35.32 -2.76 -22.41
N HIS A 178 -36.01 -3.80 -21.95
CA HIS A 178 -37.07 -4.45 -22.73
C HIS A 178 -38.24 -3.51 -23.02
N LEU A 179 -38.70 -2.75 -22.02
CA LEU A 179 -39.78 -1.78 -22.19
C LEU A 179 -39.37 -0.63 -23.11
N GLU A 180 -38.15 -0.10 -22.96
CA GLU A 180 -37.59 0.93 -23.84
C GLU A 180 -37.46 0.42 -25.29
N GLY A 181 -36.95 -0.80 -25.48
CA GLY A 181 -36.86 -1.42 -26.80
C GLY A 181 -38.23 -1.64 -27.44
N THR A 182 -39.19 -2.19 -26.68
CA THR A 182 -40.57 -2.36 -27.18
C THR A 182 -41.21 -1.02 -27.53
N LEU A 183 -40.99 0.02 -26.71
CA LEU A 183 -41.49 1.35 -26.98
C LEU A 183 -40.91 1.91 -28.27
N GLU A 184 -39.60 1.80 -28.49
CA GLU A 184 -38.96 2.29 -29.71
C GLU A 184 -39.43 1.50 -30.94
N GLU A 185 -39.54 0.18 -30.86
CA GLU A 185 -40.10 -0.65 -31.93
C GLU A 185 -41.53 -0.23 -32.31
N THR A 186 -42.39 0.03 -31.31
CA THR A 186 -43.75 0.49 -31.56
C THR A 186 -43.78 1.90 -32.17
N LYS A 187 -42.87 2.78 -31.74
CA LYS A 187 -42.73 4.13 -32.30
C LYS A 187 -42.24 4.10 -33.75
N ASP A 188 -41.25 3.27 -34.05
CA ASP A 188 -40.75 3.05 -35.41
C ASP A 188 -41.83 2.47 -36.32
N GLU A 189 -42.63 1.52 -35.82
CA GLU A 189 -43.74 0.98 -36.60
C GLU A 189 -44.83 2.03 -36.84
N ILE A 190 -45.16 2.84 -35.84
CA ILE A 190 -46.09 3.97 -36.01
C ILE A 190 -45.55 4.97 -37.03
N GLN A 191 -44.25 5.32 -36.95
CA GLN A 191 -43.61 6.24 -37.88
C GLN A 191 -43.67 5.69 -39.31
N ARG A 192 -43.26 4.43 -39.51
CA ARG A 192 -43.29 3.75 -40.81
C ARG A 192 -44.71 3.67 -41.38
N LEU A 193 -45.72 3.36 -40.56
CA LEU A 193 -47.12 3.34 -40.98
C LEU A 193 -47.62 4.75 -41.33
N THR A 194 -47.19 5.75 -40.57
CA THR A 194 -47.53 7.17 -40.82
C THR A 194 -46.92 7.64 -42.14
N ASP A 195 -45.66 7.34 -42.40
CA ASP A 195 -44.97 7.68 -43.65
C ASP A 195 -45.64 7.01 -44.85
N LYS A 196 -45.95 5.71 -44.74
CA LYS A 196 -46.70 5.00 -45.79
C LYS A 196 -48.06 5.63 -46.07
N LYS A 197 -48.81 5.99 -45.03
CA LYS A 197 -50.11 6.66 -45.20
C LYS A 197 -49.94 8.06 -45.80
N LEU A 198 -48.91 8.80 -45.40
CA LEU A 198 -48.59 10.11 -45.95
C LEU A 198 -48.28 9.99 -47.45
N ASP A 199 -47.47 9.03 -47.86
CA ASP A 199 -47.12 8.83 -49.27
C ASP A 199 -48.31 8.36 -50.11
N GLN A 200 -49.17 7.48 -49.56
CA GLN A 200 -50.45 7.15 -50.20
C GLN A 200 -51.33 8.39 -50.36
N HIS A 201 -51.37 9.26 -49.35
CA HIS A 201 -52.14 10.49 -49.41
C HIS A 201 -51.56 11.46 -50.45
N LYS A 202 -50.23 11.60 -50.53
CA LYS A 202 -49.56 12.37 -51.58
C LYS A 202 -49.90 11.82 -52.96
N HIS A 203 -49.81 10.49 -53.15
CA HIS A 203 -50.13 9.85 -54.42
C HIS A 203 -51.60 10.10 -54.82
N ASN A 204 -52.54 9.85 -53.91
CA ASN A 204 -53.96 10.11 -54.15
C ASN A 204 -54.25 11.59 -54.44
N ALA A 205 -53.56 12.51 -53.77
CA ALA A 205 -53.67 13.94 -54.05
C ALA A 205 -53.11 14.30 -55.44
N THR A 206 -51.96 13.73 -55.82
CA THR A 206 -51.40 13.93 -57.17
C THR A 206 -52.30 13.35 -58.25
N GLU A 207 -52.87 12.17 -58.04
CA GLU A 207 -53.79 11.53 -59.00
C GLU A 207 -55.07 12.37 -59.16
N LYS A 208 -55.66 12.84 -58.06
CA LYS A 208 -56.81 13.75 -58.08
C LYS A 208 -56.48 15.06 -58.79
N ALA A 209 -55.28 15.63 -58.56
CA ALA A 209 -54.83 16.84 -59.24
C ALA A 209 -54.69 16.60 -60.75
N ILE A 210 -54.04 15.50 -61.16
CA ILE A 210 -53.88 15.11 -62.57
C ILE A 210 -55.24 14.91 -63.24
N HIS A 211 -56.23 14.33 -62.54
CA HIS A 211 -57.58 14.17 -63.06
C HIS A 211 -58.34 15.49 -63.27
N GLN A 212 -57.97 16.55 -62.56
CA GLN A 212 -58.56 17.89 -62.71
C GLN A 212 -57.89 18.72 -63.82
N LEU A 213 -56.76 18.26 -64.38
CA LEU A 213 -56.07 18.93 -65.49
C LEU A 213 -56.79 18.71 -66.83
N ASP A 214 -56.49 19.59 -67.80
CA ASP A 214 -56.92 19.42 -69.19
C ASP A 214 -56.26 18.20 -69.85
N LYS A 215 -56.89 17.67 -70.91
CA LYS A 215 -56.46 16.46 -71.62
C LYS A 215 -55.02 16.55 -72.13
N TYR A 216 -54.60 17.71 -72.64
CA TYR A 216 -53.24 17.91 -73.15
C TYR A 216 -52.22 17.90 -72.00
N SER A 217 -52.46 18.65 -70.92
CA SER A 217 -51.57 18.68 -69.75
C SER A 217 -51.44 17.32 -69.07
N ARG A 218 -52.53 16.51 -69.01
CA ARG A 218 -52.46 15.14 -68.49
C ARG A 218 -51.56 14.24 -69.35
N GLN A 219 -51.64 14.36 -70.67
CA GLN A 219 -50.80 13.58 -71.58
C GLN A 219 -49.31 13.96 -71.42
N GLU A 220 -49.00 15.26 -71.31
CA GLU A 220 -47.62 15.73 -71.09
C GLU A 220 -47.01 15.19 -69.80
N VAL A 221 -47.80 15.07 -68.72
CA VAL A 221 -47.33 14.48 -67.46
C VAL A 221 -47.02 12.99 -67.62
N LEU A 222 -47.88 12.23 -68.31
CA LEU A 222 -47.64 10.81 -68.58
C LEU A 222 -46.43 10.58 -69.48
N ASP A 223 -46.25 11.43 -70.50
CA ASP A 223 -45.10 11.37 -71.41
C ASP A 223 -43.81 11.72 -70.67
N ASN A 224 -43.82 12.73 -69.78
CA ASN A 224 -42.69 13.05 -68.92
C ASN A 224 -42.35 11.91 -67.94
N ASP A 225 -43.34 11.28 -67.33
CA ASP A 225 -43.13 10.13 -66.45
C ASP A 225 -42.54 8.93 -67.21
N TRP A 226 -42.98 8.71 -68.45
CA TRP A 226 -42.40 7.70 -69.32
C TRP A 226 -40.94 8.04 -69.69
N LEU A 227 -40.67 9.27 -70.13
CA LEU A 227 -39.32 9.74 -70.44
C LEU A 227 -38.38 9.64 -69.24
N ARG A 228 -38.85 9.96 -68.02
CA ARG A 228 -38.04 9.81 -66.80
C ARG A 228 -37.66 8.36 -66.53
N ARG A 229 -38.60 7.43 -66.68
CA ARG A 229 -38.30 5.98 -66.55
C ARG A 229 -37.30 5.53 -67.60
N GLU A 230 -37.46 5.98 -68.84
CA GLU A 230 -36.55 5.62 -69.93
C GLU A 230 -35.14 6.18 -69.69
N VAL A 231 -35.02 7.44 -69.27
CA VAL A 231 -33.74 8.06 -68.91
C VAL A 231 -33.05 7.29 -67.78
N GLU A 232 -33.80 6.83 -66.76
CA GLU A 232 -33.24 6.07 -65.65
C GLU A 232 -32.75 4.67 -66.07
N ILE A 233 -33.44 4.03 -67.02
CA ILE A 233 -32.99 2.77 -67.62
C ILE A 233 -31.70 3.00 -68.42
N HIS A 234 -31.69 4.00 -69.32
CA HIS A 234 -30.49 4.32 -70.07
C HIS A 234 -29.32 4.72 -69.18
N ARG A 235 -29.56 5.46 -68.08
CA ARG A 235 -28.52 5.79 -67.10
C ARG A 235 -27.89 4.51 -66.54
N ARG A 236 -28.71 3.55 -66.10
CA ARG A 236 -28.23 2.26 -65.60
C ARG A 236 -27.45 1.49 -66.67
N ASP A 237 -27.98 1.39 -67.88
CA ASP A 237 -27.31 0.70 -68.98
C ASP A 237 -25.96 1.35 -69.34
N THR A 238 -25.88 2.69 -69.29
CA THR A 238 -24.60 3.39 -69.49
C THR A 238 -23.62 3.16 -68.36
N GLU A 239 -24.07 3.06 -67.10
CA GLU A 239 -23.21 2.75 -65.96
C GLU A 239 -22.65 1.34 -66.05
N ASP A 240 -23.46 0.37 -66.47
CA ASP A 240 -23.02 -1.01 -66.62
C ASP A 240 -22.11 -1.18 -67.84
N LEU A 241 -22.42 -0.56 -68.98
CA LEU A 241 -21.54 -0.55 -70.15
C LEU A 241 -20.19 0.12 -69.84
N LYS A 242 -20.21 1.21 -69.05
CA LYS A 242 -18.98 1.88 -68.61
C LYS A 242 -18.11 0.94 -67.77
N LYS A 243 -18.70 0.20 -66.82
CA LYS A 243 -17.95 -0.80 -66.03
C LYS A 243 -17.36 -1.89 -66.93
N GLU A 244 -18.10 -2.37 -67.93
CA GLU A 244 -17.62 -3.38 -68.86
C GLU A 244 -16.46 -2.87 -69.73
N VAL A 245 -16.53 -1.61 -70.20
CA VAL A 245 -15.43 -0.97 -70.92
C VAL A 245 -14.21 -0.78 -70.01
N GLU A 246 -14.39 -0.27 -68.79
CA GLU A 246 -13.30 -0.12 -67.81
C GLU A 246 -12.61 -1.46 -67.52
N GLU A 247 -13.38 -2.55 -67.41
CA GLU A 247 -12.87 -3.91 -67.23
C GLU A 247 -12.10 -4.42 -68.47
N MET A 248 -12.62 -4.19 -69.68
CA MET A 248 -11.94 -4.54 -70.93
C MET A 248 -10.66 -3.74 -71.15
N GLU A 249 -10.65 -2.45 -70.83
CA GLU A 249 -9.46 -1.60 -70.87
C GLU A 249 -8.40 -2.10 -69.88
N ARG A 250 -8.83 -2.48 -68.67
CA ARG A 250 -7.95 -3.08 -67.65
C ARG A 250 -7.31 -4.37 -68.17
N GLN A 251 -8.11 -5.29 -68.72
CA GLN A 251 -7.60 -6.55 -69.29
C GLN A 251 -6.66 -6.31 -70.49
N ASN A 252 -6.97 -5.36 -71.36
CA ASN A 252 -6.08 -5.01 -72.48
C ASN A 252 -4.74 -4.44 -72.00
N LEU A 253 -4.74 -3.60 -70.97
CA LEU A 253 -3.51 -3.08 -70.37
C LEU A 253 -2.68 -4.19 -69.73
N GLU A 254 -3.32 -5.17 -69.09
CA GLU A 254 -2.68 -6.36 -68.53
C GLU A 254 -2.04 -7.22 -69.62
N ILE A 255 -2.78 -7.57 -70.68
CA ILE A 255 -2.25 -8.32 -71.83
C ILE A 255 -1.09 -7.55 -72.49
N MET A 256 -1.20 -6.24 -72.64
CA MET A 256 -0.12 -5.42 -73.20
C MET A 256 1.11 -5.44 -72.30
N ALA A 257 0.94 -5.37 -70.97
CA ALA A 257 2.03 -5.49 -70.01
C ALA A 257 2.71 -6.86 -70.12
N ASP A 258 1.95 -7.94 -70.19
CA ASP A 258 2.46 -9.30 -70.39
C ASP A 258 3.22 -9.43 -71.71
N LEU A 259 2.70 -8.86 -72.81
CA LEU A 259 3.37 -8.85 -74.11
C LEU A 259 4.67 -8.04 -74.07
N PHE A 260 4.73 -6.94 -73.31
CA PHE A 260 5.97 -6.21 -73.09
C PHE A 260 6.96 -7.01 -72.27
N GLU A 261 6.51 -7.71 -71.23
CA GLU A 261 7.35 -8.60 -70.42
C GLU A 261 7.91 -9.74 -71.27
N CYS A 262 7.07 -10.43 -72.05
CA CYS A 262 7.50 -11.47 -73.00
C CYS A 262 8.53 -10.94 -74.00
N LYS A 263 8.30 -9.75 -74.57
CA LYS A 263 9.28 -9.12 -75.48
C LYS A 263 10.60 -8.79 -74.77
N ILE A 264 10.55 -8.33 -73.53
CA ILE A 264 11.75 -8.06 -72.73
C ILE A 264 12.48 -9.37 -72.42
N GLU A 265 11.77 -10.43 -72.09
CA GLU A 265 12.33 -11.77 -71.87
C GLU A 265 12.96 -12.32 -73.15
N ASP A 266 12.29 -12.24 -74.29
CA ASP A 266 12.83 -12.60 -75.60
C ASP A 266 14.09 -11.76 -75.93
N LEU A 267 14.07 -10.46 -75.61
CA LEU A 267 15.25 -9.61 -75.76
C LEU A 267 16.38 -10.03 -74.81
N LYS A 268 16.06 -10.43 -73.58
CA LYS A 268 17.05 -10.94 -72.62
C LYS A 268 17.63 -12.27 -73.09
N ILE A 269 16.81 -13.17 -73.59
CA ILE A 269 17.23 -14.48 -74.14
C ILE A 269 18.11 -14.27 -75.36
N SER A 270 17.68 -13.45 -76.32
CA SER A 270 18.47 -13.13 -77.51
C SER A 270 19.76 -12.40 -77.14
N ARG A 271 19.74 -11.43 -76.21
CA ARG A 271 20.95 -10.77 -75.68
C ARG A 271 21.88 -11.77 -74.99
N GLN A 272 21.36 -12.68 -74.18
CA GLN A 272 22.15 -13.76 -73.55
C GLN A 272 22.72 -14.71 -74.59
N PHE A 273 21.99 -15.02 -75.66
CA PHE A 273 22.45 -15.83 -76.78
C PHE A 273 23.55 -15.13 -77.59
N TYR A 274 23.44 -13.82 -77.83
CA TYR A 274 24.52 -13.03 -78.42
C TYR A 274 25.72 -12.98 -77.49
N LEU A 275 25.53 -12.66 -76.21
CA LEU A 275 26.61 -12.61 -75.21
C LEU A 275 27.29 -13.97 -75.01
N SER A 276 26.56 -15.09 -75.08
CA SER A 276 27.16 -16.43 -74.94
C SER A 276 27.96 -16.86 -76.18
N GLN A 277 27.54 -16.46 -77.38
CA GLN A 277 28.36 -16.67 -78.59
C GLN A 277 29.66 -15.86 -78.59
N PHE A 278 29.70 -14.73 -77.87
CA PHE A 278 30.92 -13.94 -77.70
C PHE A 278 31.66 -14.21 -76.38
N ALA A 279 31.14 -15.07 -75.49
CA ALA A 279 31.84 -15.45 -74.27
C ALA A 279 33.02 -16.40 -74.53
N ASP A 280 33.00 -17.17 -75.63
CA ASP A 280 34.11 -18.02 -76.08
C ASP A 280 35.10 -17.27 -77.01
N ASN A 281 34.86 -15.99 -77.29
CA ASN A 281 35.81 -15.11 -77.98
C ASN A 281 36.24 -14.00 -77.01
N GLU A 282 37.38 -14.21 -76.33
CA GLU A 282 38.04 -13.25 -75.42
C GLU A 282 38.51 -11.95 -76.12
N ASN A 283 37.62 -11.22 -76.82
CA ASN A 283 37.99 -9.99 -77.50
C ASN A 283 36.82 -9.02 -77.77
N LEU A 284 36.04 -8.69 -76.73
CA LEU A 284 35.00 -7.64 -76.81
C LEU A 284 35.18 -6.49 -75.80
N GLU A 285 36.39 -6.29 -75.26
CA GLU A 285 36.76 -5.03 -74.59
C GLU A 285 37.23 -3.93 -75.58
N GLU A 286 37.33 -4.23 -76.89
CA GLU A 286 37.91 -3.31 -77.89
C GLU A 286 36.90 -2.60 -78.81
N THR A 287 35.58 -2.68 -78.54
CA THR A 287 34.60 -1.87 -79.27
C THR A 287 33.65 -1.14 -78.33
N GLY A 288 34.16 -0.04 -77.77
CA GLY A 288 33.37 1.03 -77.16
C GLY A 288 32.48 1.73 -78.20
N ILE A 289 31.40 1.06 -78.60
CA ILE A 289 30.43 1.56 -79.61
C ILE A 289 29.10 2.00 -78.98
N LEU A 290 28.91 1.86 -77.66
CA LEU A 290 27.66 2.22 -76.98
C LEU A 290 27.71 3.47 -76.08
N GLU A 291 28.80 4.24 -76.09
CA GLU A 291 28.88 5.53 -75.38
C GLU A 291 28.84 6.75 -76.31
N MET A 292 28.76 6.52 -77.62
CA MET A 292 28.90 7.57 -78.64
C MET A 292 27.56 7.88 -79.31
N ASP A 293 26.53 8.29 -78.55
CA ASP A 293 25.38 9.02 -79.13
C ASP A 293 24.37 9.64 -78.13
N LEU A 294 24.67 9.77 -76.83
CA LEU A 294 23.80 10.48 -75.89
C LEU A 294 24.20 11.95 -75.62
N ALA A 295 25.39 12.36 -76.07
CA ALA A 295 25.93 13.70 -75.82
C ALA A 295 25.73 14.70 -76.97
N GLN A 296 25.19 14.27 -78.12
CA GLN A 296 25.07 15.10 -79.33
C GLN A 296 23.64 15.64 -79.61
N LEU A 297 22.70 15.51 -78.67
CA LEU A 297 21.38 16.19 -78.73
C LEU A 297 21.26 17.31 -77.68
N SER A 298 22.34 18.08 -77.49
CA SER A 298 22.28 19.41 -76.87
C SER A 298 22.03 20.45 -77.97
N VAL A 299 20.76 20.74 -78.26
CA VAL A 299 20.38 21.85 -79.14
C VAL A 299 20.07 23.08 -78.30
N GLU A 300 21.11 23.90 -78.18
CA GLU A 300 21.16 25.36 -78.21
C GLU A 300 19.90 26.19 -77.92
N LYS A 301 20.01 27.05 -76.89
CA LYS A 301 19.20 28.24 -76.68
C LYS A 301 19.57 29.34 -77.71
N PRO A 302 18.62 29.98 -78.40
CA PRO A 302 18.82 31.28 -79.02
C PRO A 302 18.22 32.41 -78.16
N LYS A 303 18.97 33.49 -78.07
CA LYS A 303 18.69 34.74 -77.35
C LYS A 303 17.60 35.56 -78.05
N GLU A 304 16.84 36.28 -77.23
CA GLU A 304 15.90 37.35 -77.61
C GLU A 304 16.58 38.50 -78.39
N LYS A 305 16.00 38.92 -79.51
CA LYS A 305 15.43 40.27 -79.73
C LYS A 305 15.03 40.53 -81.19
N MET A 306 13.73 40.76 -81.36
CA MET A 306 13.04 41.70 -82.27
C MET A 306 13.52 41.87 -83.72
N LEU A 307 12.69 41.46 -84.69
CA LEU A 307 12.05 42.34 -85.67
C LEU A 307 10.98 41.59 -86.48
N ALA A 308 9.92 42.32 -86.80
CA ALA A 308 8.67 41.87 -87.39
C ALA A 308 8.81 41.25 -88.79
N LEU A 309 8.04 40.18 -89.08
CA LEU A 309 6.91 40.19 -90.02
C LEU A 309 6.21 38.81 -90.03
N GLU A 310 4.89 38.85 -89.87
CA GLU A 310 3.82 37.90 -90.18
C GLU A 310 4.13 36.42 -90.50
N ALA A 311 3.73 35.52 -89.60
CA ALA A 311 3.23 34.19 -89.95
C ALA A 311 2.20 33.70 -88.92
N LYS A 312 1.02 33.31 -89.41
CA LYS A 312 -0.19 32.94 -88.67
C LYS A 312 0.04 31.75 -87.72
N SER A 313 -0.12 31.98 -86.42
CA SER A 313 -0.21 30.94 -85.38
C SER A 313 -1.60 30.30 -85.36
N ARG A 314 -1.63 28.96 -85.31
CA ARG A 314 -2.83 28.16 -85.01
C ARG A 314 -3.53 28.65 -83.73
N PRO A 315 -4.87 28.59 -83.63
CA PRO A 315 -5.58 28.87 -82.38
C PRO A 315 -5.21 27.83 -81.31
N LYS A 316 -4.95 28.30 -80.10
CA LYS A 316 -4.74 27.45 -78.91
C LYS A 316 -6.01 26.61 -78.65
N SER A 317 -5.83 25.35 -78.25
CA SER A 317 -6.93 24.42 -77.97
C SER A 317 -7.86 24.97 -76.87
N ALA A 318 -9.17 24.77 -77.03
CA ALA A 318 -10.20 25.19 -76.07
C ALA A 318 -9.96 24.63 -74.66
N THR A 319 -9.35 23.44 -74.56
CA THR A 319 -8.96 22.83 -73.29
C THR A 319 -7.88 23.61 -72.56
N GLN A 320 -6.91 24.18 -73.28
CA GLN A 320 -5.82 24.95 -72.67
C GLN A 320 -6.32 26.30 -72.14
N LYS A 321 -7.26 26.94 -72.85
CA LYS A 321 -7.90 28.19 -72.42
C LYS A 321 -8.79 27.99 -71.18
N ALA A 322 -9.53 26.88 -71.11
CA ALA A 322 -10.37 26.56 -69.96
C ALA A 322 -9.55 26.24 -68.70
N ILE A 323 -8.34 25.67 -68.86
CA ILE A 323 -7.43 25.42 -67.73
C ILE A 323 -6.81 26.73 -67.24
N GLU A 324 -6.35 27.60 -68.14
CA GLU A 324 -5.84 28.92 -67.78
C GLU A 324 -6.91 29.75 -67.04
N ASP A 325 -8.15 29.81 -67.54
CA ASP A 325 -9.25 30.56 -66.89
C ASP A 325 -9.61 29.99 -65.51
N LYS A 326 -9.56 28.66 -65.30
CA LYS A 326 -9.80 28.04 -63.98
C LYS A 326 -8.68 28.34 -62.98
N VAL A 327 -7.43 28.30 -63.41
CA VAL A 327 -6.28 28.57 -62.53
C VAL A 327 -6.25 30.04 -62.12
N PHE A 328 -6.60 30.97 -63.03
CA PHE A 328 -6.74 32.38 -62.67
C PHE A 328 -7.99 32.67 -61.83
N SER A 329 -9.11 31.97 -62.04
CA SER A 329 -10.31 32.12 -61.20
C SER A 329 -10.12 31.66 -59.75
N LEU A 330 -9.27 30.66 -59.51
CA LEU A 330 -9.02 30.13 -58.16
C LEU A 330 -8.19 31.10 -57.31
N VAL A 331 -7.31 31.88 -57.93
CA VAL A 331 -6.46 32.87 -57.24
C VAL A 331 -7.24 34.13 -56.87
N THR A 332 -8.28 34.49 -57.63
CA THR A 332 -9.11 35.68 -57.36
C THR A 332 -10.26 35.41 -56.38
N ALA A 333 -10.68 34.15 -56.18
CA ALA A 333 -11.73 33.77 -55.25
C ALA A 333 -11.28 33.72 -53.78
N SER A 334 -9.96 33.77 -53.50
CA SER A 334 -9.43 33.77 -52.13
C SER A 334 -9.30 35.15 -51.47
N ILE A 335 -9.79 36.23 -52.09
CA ILE A 335 -9.62 37.61 -51.58
C ILE A 335 -10.94 38.39 -51.37
N GLN A 336 -12.12 37.83 -51.63
CA GLN A 336 -13.39 38.57 -51.43
C GLN A 336 -14.52 37.67 -50.89
N SER A 337 -14.70 37.67 -49.57
CA SER A 337 -16.02 37.74 -48.91
C SER A 337 -15.86 37.64 -47.38
N GLU A 338 -15.70 38.78 -46.72
CA GLU A 338 -16.21 38.98 -45.36
C GLU A 338 -17.59 39.67 -45.48
N ASP A 339 -18.52 39.23 -44.62
CA ASP A 339 -19.78 39.85 -44.19
C ASP A 339 -21.00 39.92 -45.14
N GLU A 340 -22.04 39.11 -44.85
CA GLU A 340 -23.31 39.61 -44.28
C GLU A 340 -24.25 38.48 -43.80
N SER A 341 -25.07 38.82 -42.80
CA SER A 341 -25.90 37.98 -41.93
C SER A 341 -27.11 37.29 -42.56
N SER A 342 -27.51 36.14 -42.02
CA SER A 342 -28.93 35.74 -41.89
C SER A 342 -29.10 34.55 -40.94
N ALA A 343 -30.02 34.70 -40.00
CA ALA A 343 -30.42 33.72 -39.00
C ALA A 343 -30.95 32.40 -39.59
N ASP A 344 -30.55 31.27 -39.01
CA ASP A 344 -31.44 30.13 -38.80
C ASP A 344 -30.98 29.33 -37.56
N GLU A 345 -31.92 29.09 -36.65
CA GLU A 345 -31.71 28.36 -35.40
C GLU A 345 -31.38 26.89 -35.71
N SER A 346 -30.19 26.42 -35.32
CA SER A 346 -29.93 24.98 -35.24
C SER A 346 -29.50 24.61 -33.83
N VAL A 347 -30.31 23.76 -33.22
CA VAL A 347 -30.26 23.25 -31.84
C VAL A 347 -29.12 22.22 -31.69
N ALA A 348 -27.98 22.47 -32.34
CA ALA A 348 -26.88 21.51 -32.50
C ALA A 348 -25.54 21.99 -31.92
N THR A 349 -25.48 23.20 -31.36
CA THR A 349 -24.26 23.75 -30.73
C THR A 349 -24.20 23.53 -29.21
N ASP A 350 -25.34 23.28 -28.54
CA ASP A 350 -25.39 23.06 -27.08
C ASP A 350 -24.87 21.67 -26.65
N LEU A 351 -24.69 20.74 -27.59
CA LEU A 351 -24.16 19.39 -27.31
C LEU A 351 -22.63 19.31 -27.55
N LEU A 352 -22.04 20.27 -28.25
CA LEU A 352 -20.61 20.28 -28.55
C LEU A 352 -19.79 21.09 -27.54
N ASP A 353 -20.42 22.00 -26.80
CA ASP A 353 -19.76 22.82 -25.77
C ASP A 353 -19.57 22.08 -24.42
N ASN A 354 -20.33 21.01 -24.19
CA ASN A 354 -20.18 20.13 -23.00
C ASN A 354 -19.15 18.99 -23.19
N MET A 355 -18.42 18.97 -24.30
CA MET A 355 -17.42 17.95 -24.63
C MET A 355 -15.97 18.43 -24.43
N TYR A 356 -15.77 19.71 -24.08
CA TYR A 356 -14.49 20.16 -23.57
C TYR A 356 -14.47 19.90 -22.06
N PHE A 357 -13.59 18.98 -21.66
CA PHE A 357 -13.20 18.76 -20.28
C PHE A 357 -13.05 20.10 -19.55
N GLU A 358 -13.62 20.23 -18.36
CA GLU A 358 -13.26 21.26 -17.40
C GLU A 358 -11.73 21.40 -17.45
N GLU A 359 -11.25 22.60 -17.78
CA GLU A 359 -9.81 22.90 -17.79
C GLU A 359 -9.27 22.58 -16.40
N GLU A 360 -8.70 21.38 -16.23
CA GLU A 360 -7.88 21.05 -15.08
C GLU A 360 -6.77 22.09 -15.03
N ASP A 361 -6.75 22.85 -13.94
CA ASP A 361 -5.81 23.94 -13.71
C ASP A 361 -4.38 23.36 -13.63
N TRP A 362 -3.71 23.27 -14.79
CA TRP A 362 -2.35 22.73 -14.94
C TRP A 362 -1.29 23.49 -14.12
N SER A 363 -1.69 24.62 -13.52
CA SER A 363 -0.91 25.44 -12.60
C SER A 363 -0.52 24.71 -11.31
N ASP A 364 -1.28 23.68 -10.90
CA ASP A 364 -1.01 22.93 -9.65
C ASP A 364 0.05 21.82 -9.85
N TYR A 365 0.19 21.31 -11.08
CA TYR A 365 1.21 20.30 -11.43
C TYR A 365 2.63 20.88 -11.52
N LEU A 366 2.78 22.19 -11.74
CA LEU A 366 4.09 22.84 -11.86
C LEU A 366 4.71 23.30 -10.52
N GLN A 367 3.96 23.23 -9.41
CA GLN A 367 4.43 23.67 -8.08
C GLN A 367 5.05 22.54 -7.24
N LEU A 368 5.07 21.30 -7.75
CA LEU A 368 5.64 20.17 -7.03
C LEU A 368 7.15 20.10 -7.28
N GLY A 369 7.90 20.69 -6.35
CA GLY A 369 9.35 20.52 -6.21
C GLY A 369 9.76 19.05 -6.00
N PRO A 370 11.07 18.75 -6.01
CA PRO A 370 11.58 17.39 -6.02
C PRO A 370 11.09 16.58 -4.81
N LEU A 371 10.25 15.61 -5.13
CA LEU A 371 9.65 14.52 -4.36
C LEU A 371 10.28 14.23 -2.97
N GLU A 372 9.92 14.99 -1.95
CA GLU A 372 10.06 14.55 -0.56
C GLU A 372 8.83 13.74 -0.15
N LEU A 373 9.10 12.54 0.36
CA LEU A 373 8.17 11.52 0.82
C LEU A 373 6.92 12.10 1.53
N LYS A 374 5.76 12.04 0.86
CA LYS A 374 4.46 12.37 1.45
C LYS A 374 4.11 11.29 2.50
N LEU A 375 4.48 11.53 3.75
CA LEU A 375 3.96 10.79 4.89
C LEU A 375 2.43 11.00 4.92
N LEU A 376 1.69 9.89 4.88
CA LEU A 376 0.24 9.88 4.99
C LEU A 376 -0.16 10.45 6.37
N ASN A 377 -0.68 11.67 6.40
CA ASN A 377 -1.31 12.25 7.58
C ASN A 377 -2.82 12.25 7.35
N VAL A 378 -3.55 11.50 8.18
CA VAL A 378 -5.02 11.51 8.19
C VAL A 378 -5.48 12.64 9.11
N THR A 379 -5.99 13.72 8.54
CA THR A 379 -6.73 14.76 9.26
C THR A 379 -8.22 14.49 9.15
N GLY A 380 -8.88 14.20 10.27
CA GLY A 380 -10.33 14.06 10.33
C GLY A 380 -10.98 15.40 10.64
N GLU A 381 -11.91 15.82 9.78
CA GLU A 381 -12.76 16.99 10.01
C GLU A 381 -14.03 16.57 10.77
N GLN A 382 -14.36 17.25 11.86
CA GLN A 382 -15.49 16.90 12.71
C GLN A 382 -16.78 17.53 12.16
N MET A 383 -17.64 16.71 11.55
CA MET A 383 -18.97 17.13 11.13
C MET A 383 -19.91 17.28 12.33
N PRO A 384 -20.75 18.32 12.38
CA PRO A 384 -21.73 18.49 13.45
C PRO A 384 -22.78 17.38 13.42
N ILE A 385 -23.00 16.75 14.57
CA ILE A 385 -24.03 15.72 14.75
C ILE A 385 -25.40 16.41 14.66
N HIS A 386 -26.16 16.12 13.62
CA HIS A 386 -27.56 16.55 13.54
C HIS A 386 -28.35 15.90 14.67
N VAL A 387 -28.92 16.73 15.55
CA VAL A 387 -29.89 16.30 16.55
C VAL A 387 -31.12 15.78 15.79
N PRO A 388 -31.59 14.53 16.03
CA PRO A 388 -32.78 14.04 15.37
C PRO A 388 -33.97 14.91 15.76
N LEU A 389 -34.70 15.43 14.75
CA LEU A 389 -35.98 16.11 14.99
C LEU A 389 -36.88 15.17 15.80
N GLN A 390 -37.49 15.71 16.85
CA GLN A 390 -38.52 14.97 17.57
C GLN A 390 -39.71 14.74 16.62
N PRO A 391 -40.20 13.50 16.48
CA PRO A 391 -41.36 13.18 15.65
C PRO A 391 -42.56 14.03 16.04
N THR A 392 -43.20 14.65 15.05
CA THR A 392 -44.42 15.45 15.21
C THR A 392 -45.57 14.55 15.71
N GLU A 393 -46.54 15.09 16.46
CA GLU A 393 -47.64 14.32 17.06
C GLU A 393 -48.42 13.46 16.04
N GLU A 394 -48.44 13.89 14.77
CA GLU A 394 -49.04 13.18 13.63
C GLU A 394 -48.32 11.85 13.30
N GLU A 395 -47.00 11.76 13.48
CA GLU A 395 -46.21 10.53 13.24
C GLU A 395 -46.39 9.50 14.37
N LEU A 396 -46.73 9.95 15.58
CA LEU A 396 -47.06 9.08 16.71
C LEU A 396 -48.49 8.51 16.59
N GLU A 397 -49.42 9.25 16.00
CA GLU A 397 -50.75 8.74 15.65
C GLU A 397 -50.71 7.74 14.49
N ALA A 398 -49.86 7.97 13.49
CA ALA A 398 -49.64 7.01 12.41
C ALA A 398 -49.12 5.64 12.90
N LYS A 399 -48.28 5.62 13.94
CA LYS A 399 -47.84 4.37 14.60
C LYS A 399 -48.94 3.65 15.40
N LYS A 400 -49.97 4.37 15.85
CA LYS A 400 -51.17 3.77 16.48
C LYS A 400 -52.15 3.19 15.44
N CYS A 401 -52.09 3.66 14.21
CA CYS A 401 -52.86 3.15 13.09
C CYS A 401 -52.11 2.00 12.37
N ASN A 402 -51.60 1.05 13.15
CA ASN A 402 -51.13 -0.24 12.63
C ASN A 402 -52.24 -1.28 12.86
N PRO A 403 -52.97 -1.74 11.83
CA PRO A 403 -53.81 -2.91 11.97
C PRO A 403 -52.90 -4.14 11.99
N ASP A 404 -52.50 -4.60 13.18
CA ASP A 404 -51.74 -5.85 13.41
C ASP A 404 -52.57 -7.14 13.09
N GLN A 405 -53.55 -7.03 12.20
CA GLN A 405 -54.23 -8.17 11.58
C GLN A 405 -54.31 -7.94 10.07
N TRP A 406 -53.19 -8.19 9.40
CA TRP A 406 -53.19 -8.54 7.98
C TRP A 406 -54.02 -9.84 7.82
N PRO A 407 -54.91 -10.00 6.83
CA PRO A 407 -55.94 -11.04 6.84
C PRO A 407 -55.41 -12.43 6.49
N VAL A 408 -54.09 -12.65 6.51
CA VAL A 408 -53.46 -13.94 6.23
C VAL A 408 -52.42 -14.22 7.31
N THR A 409 -52.72 -15.18 8.18
CA THR A 409 -51.78 -15.68 9.19
C THR A 409 -51.01 -16.87 8.61
N LEU A 410 -49.71 -16.99 8.96
CA LEU A 410 -48.82 -18.11 8.57
C LEU A 410 -49.43 -19.53 8.68
N PRO A 411 -50.30 -19.87 9.66
CA PRO A 411 -51.01 -21.15 9.67
C PRO A 411 -51.94 -21.35 8.46
N MET A 412 -52.58 -20.29 7.95
CA MET A 412 -53.47 -20.38 6.77
C MET A 412 -52.72 -20.68 5.46
N ILE A 413 -51.44 -20.32 5.39
CA ILE A 413 -50.59 -20.62 4.23
C ILE A 413 -50.10 -22.08 4.27
N LYS A 414 -49.93 -22.66 5.48
CA LYS A 414 -49.49 -24.04 5.64
C LYS A 414 -50.56 -25.07 5.26
N ASP A 415 -51.84 -24.78 5.50
CA ASP A 415 -52.95 -25.68 5.17
C ASP A 415 -53.19 -25.83 3.65
N VAL A 416 -52.68 -24.91 2.82
CA VAL A 416 -52.77 -24.98 1.35
C VAL A 416 -51.63 -25.84 0.76
N SER A 417 -50.57 -26.10 1.52
CA SER A 417 -49.34 -26.73 1.04
C SER A 417 -49.24 -28.25 1.24
N THR A 418 -50.22 -28.88 1.91
CA THR A 418 -50.25 -30.35 2.06
C THR A 418 -50.98 -30.99 0.87
N PRO A 419 -50.33 -31.82 0.05
CA PRO A 419 -51.02 -32.63 -0.95
C PRO A 419 -51.87 -33.68 -0.23
N ARG A 420 -53.16 -33.76 -0.58
CA ARG A 420 -54.02 -34.89 -0.21
C ARG A 420 -53.38 -36.19 -0.72
N ALA A 421 -53.04 -37.07 0.21
CA ALA A 421 -52.79 -38.49 -0.05
C ALA A 421 -54.10 -39.24 -0.24
#